data_AF-A0A4V1T0J5-F1
#
_entry.id   AF-A0A4V1T0J5-F1
#
_cell.length_a   1.000
_cell.length_b   1.000
_cell.length_c   1.000
_cell.angle_alpha   90.00
_cell.angle_beta   90.00
_cell.angle_gamma   90.00
#
_symmetry.space_group_name_H-M   'P 1'
#
loop_
_entity.id
_entity.type
_entity.pdbx_description
1 polymer ?
#
loop_
_entity_poly.entity_id
_entity_poly.type
_entity_poly.pdbx_seq_one_letter_code
_entity_poly.pdbx_strand_id
1 'polypeptide(L)'
;MLFLPNKNAANQTTILLEKDIILLEAELLLLQNTVNTFKIQLQTALSAQIGRIQVLTDICKNQKQAKKQKRLEQKKRGKNYKQPVGLKLNNASFTGKNLVSVDEQQLKRLYKEAIVQIHPDKIIGANEEINQRATDITARLNQFYKSGDLEELNHLYEHIISGNALHYKPDQPETINNLPAMIQYLQNKKQKLEVLVQEIKTSEIYQLWLNQKDLPALIEELKLQYTERIMVLEKRTR
;
A
#
# COMPACT_ATOMS: atom_id res chain seq x y z
N MET A 1 38.56 14.42 -38.14
CA MET A 1 37.67 13.36 -38.67
C MET A 1 36.65 13.04 -37.59
N LEU A 2 35.40 13.45 -37.78
CA LEU A 2 34.29 13.11 -36.87
C LEU A 2 33.82 11.71 -37.23
N PHE A 3 34.06 10.74 -36.34
CA PHE A 3 33.50 9.39 -36.45
C PHE A 3 31.98 9.49 -36.31
N LEU A 4 31.26 9.41 -37.43
CA LEU A 4 29.82 9.24 -37.40
C LEU A 4 29.51 7.84 -36.86
N PRO A 5 28.66 7.71 -35.82
CA PRO A 5 28.28 6.41 -35.31
C PRO A 5 27.56 5.59 -36.40
N ASN A 6 27.98 4.34 -36.57
CA ASN A 6 27.44 3.42 -37.55
C ASN A 6 25.96 3.14 -37.24
N LYS A 7 25.04 3.73 -38.03
CA LYS A 7 23.58 3.64 -37.84
C LYS A 7 23.07 2.20 -37.71
N ASN A 8 23.71 1.24 -38.38
CA ASN A 8 23.35 -0.18 -38.28
C ASN A 8 23.63 -0.78 -36.89
N ALA A 9 24.73 -0.39 -36.25
CA ALA A 9 25.05 -0.87 -34.90
C ALA A 9 24.08 -0.28 -33.87
N ALA A 10 23.75 1.01 -34.00
CA ALA A 10 22.79 1.68 -33.11
C ALA A 10 21.37 1.08 -33.21
N ASN A 11 20.92 0.71 -34.42
CA ASN A 11 19.63 0.04 -34.62
C ASN A 11 19.62 -1.41 -34.09
N GLN A 12 20.76 -2.10 -34.10
CA GLN A 12 20.87 -3.43 -33.47
C GLN A 12 20.78 -3.31 -31.95
N THR A 13 21.39 -2.29 -31.36
CA THR A 13 21.32 -2.02 -29.92
C THR A 13 19.89 -1.73 -29.46
N THR A 14 19.10 -0.95 -30.21
CA THR A 14 17.69 -0.68 -29.85
C THR A 14 16.85 -1.96 -29.86
N ILE A 15 17.00 -2.81 -30.90
CA ILE A 15 16.27 -4.08 -30.98
C ILE A 15 16.61 -5.01 -29.80
N LEU A 16 17.88 -5.05 -29.38
CA LEU A 16 18.29 -5.84 -28.22
C LEU A 16 17.70 -5.28 -26.92
N LEU A 17 17.73 -3.96 -26.73
CA LEU A 17 17.16 -3.31 -25.56
C LEU A 17 15.64 -3.52 -25.46
N GLU A 18 14.92 -3.42 -26.58
CA GLU A 18 13.48 -3.68 -26.63
C GLU A 18 13.14 -5.12 -26.25
N LYS A 19 13.91 -6.09 -26.75
CA LYS A 19 13.75 -7.50 -26.36
C LYS A 19 13.99 -7.73 -24.88
N ASP A 20 15.06 -7.15 -24.33
CA ASP A 20 15.37 -7.24 -22.90
C ASP A 20 14.25 -6.63 -22.05
N ILE A 21 13.72 -5.47 -22.46
CA ILE A 21 12.60 -4.80 -21.79
C ILE A 21 11.36 -5.69 -21.80
N ILE A 22 11.01 -6.30 -22.94
CA ILE A 22 9.85 -7.21 -23.04
C ILE A 22 10.01 -8.40 -22.08
N LEU A 23 11.20 -8.98 -22.01
CA LEU A 23 11.48 -10.09 -21.10
C LEU A 23 11.36 -9.67 -19.64
N LEU A 24 11.92 -8.50 -19.28
CA LEU A 24 11.82 -7.95 -17.92
C LEU A 24 10.39 -7.59 -17.53
N GLU A 25 9.59 -7.02 -18.44
CA GLU A 25 8.18 -6.73 -18.21
C GLU A 25 7.38 -8.01 -17.97
N ALA A 26 7.63 -9.05 -18.76
CA ALA A 26 6.99 -10.36 -18.58
C ALA A 26 7.39 -11.03 -17.25
N GLU A 27 8.68 -10.98 -16.90
CA GLU A 27 9.18 -11.49 -15.62
C GLU A 27 8.55 -10.75 -14.43
N LEU A 28 8.54 -9.42 -14.49
CA LEU A 28 7.97 -8.57 -13.46
C LEU A 28 6.49 -8.88 -13.25
N LEU A 29 5.72 -8.99 -14.34
CA LEU A 29 4.30 -9.34 -14.26
C LEU A 29 4.08 -10.72 -13.61
N LEU A 30 4.88 -11.71 -13.99
CA LEU A 30 4.80 -13.05 -13.41
C LEU A 30 5.13 -13.04 -11.91
N LEU A 31 6.21 -12.37 -11.52
CA LEU A 31 6.63 -12.25 -10.12
C LEU A 31 5.56 -11.55 -9.29
N GLN A 32 5.02 -10.43 -9.78
CA GLN A 32 3.95 -9.69 -9.11
C GLN A 32 2.72 -10.57 -8.90
N ASN A 33 2.24 -11.23 -9.95
CA ASN A 33 1.07 -12.10 -9.86
C ASN A 33 1.29 -13.24 -8.88
N THR A 34 2.47 -13.83 -8.88
CA THR A 34 2.82 -14.95 -7.99
C THR A 34 2.84 -14.50 -6.53
N VAL A 35 3.55 -13.43 -6.22
CA VAL A 35 3.64 -12.86 -4.85
C VAL A 35 2.27 -12.40 -4.37
N ASN A 36 1.49 -11.76 -5.23
CA ASN A 36 0.15 -11.28 -4.88
C ASN A 36 -0.82 -12.45 -4.62
N THR A 37 -0.79 -13.49 -5.45
CA THR A 37 -1.63 -14.68 -5.25
C THR A 37 -1.30 -15.34 -3.90
N PHE A 38 -0.01 -15.53 -3.62
CA PHE A 38 0.45 -16.09 -2.35
C PHE A 38 0.01 -15.24 -1.15
N LYS A 39 0.16 -13.91 -1.24
CA LYS A 39 -0.29 -12.97 -0.21
C LYS A 39 -1.79 -13.04 0.03
N ILE A 40 -2.61 -13.08 -1.03
CA ILE A 40 -4.07 -13.19 -0.94
C ILE A 40 -4.47 -14.51 -0.27
N GLN A 41 -3.82 -15.61 -0.62
CA GLN A 41 -4.06 -16.91 0.01
C GLN A 41 -3.79 -16.88 1.52
N LEU A 42 -2.64 -16.32 1.94
CA LEU A 42 -2.31 -16.12 3.35
C LEU A 42 -3.31 -15.23 4.07
N GLN A 43 -3.63 -14.06 3.50
CA GLN A 43 -4.57 -13.11 4.09
C GLN A 43 -5.96 -13.71 4.24
N THR A 44 -6.44 -14.42 3.24
CA THR A 44 -7.76 -15.07 3.26
C THR A 44 -7.80 -16.13 4.36
N ALA A 45 -6.79 -16.99 4.42
CA ALA A 45 -6.71 -18.07 5.40
C ALA A 45 -6.59 -17.59 6.86
N LEU A 46 -6.03 -16.39 7.08
CA LEU A 46 -5.77 -15.82 8.40
C LEU A 46 -6.71 -14.67 8.77
N SER A 47 -7.65 -14.33 7.88
CA SER A 47 -8.55 -13.17 7.99
C SER A 47 -9.34 -13.17 9.30
N ALA A 48 -9.88 -14.32 9.71
CA ALA A 48 -10.64 -14.47 10.94
C ALA A 48 -9.80 -14.14 12.19
N GLN A 49 -8.57 -14.66 12.25
CA GLN A 49 -7.65 -14.42 13.36
C GLN A 49 -7.20 -12.96 13.40
N ILE A 50 -6.84 -12.40 12.24
CA ILE A 50 -6.44 -10.99 12.11
C ILE A 50 -7.58 -10.07 12.60
N GLY A 51 -8.81 -10.31 12.13
CA GLY A 51 -9.99 -9.55 12.55
C GLY A 51 -10.23 -9.66 14.06
N ARG A 52 -10.11 -10.87 14.63
CA ARG A 52 -10.26 -11.08 16.07
C ARG A 52 -9.23 -10.29 16.88
N ILE A 53 -7.97 -10.30 16.46
CA ILE A 53 -6.89 -9.56 17.12
C ILE A 53 -7.14 -8.06 17.07
N GLN A 54 -7.59 -7.54 15.94
CA GLN A 54 -7.92 -6.11 15.80
C GLN A 54 -9.02 -5.71 16.79
N VAL A 55 -10.13 -6.46 16.82
CA VAL A 55 -11.24 -6.22 17.75
C VAL A 55 -10.77 -6.23 19.21
N LEU A 56 -10.01 -7.25 19.63
CA LEU A 56 -9.52 -7.35 21.00
C LEU A 56 -8.52 -6.24 21.36
N THR A 57 -7.71 -5.82 20.39
CA THR A 57 -6.76 -4.71 20.56
C THR A 57 -7.51 -3.40 20.80
N ASP A 58 -8.59 -3.16 20.08
CA ASP A 58 -9.40 -1.95 20.24
C ASP A 58 -10.18 -1.95 21.56
N ILE A 59 -10.70 -3.11 21.99
CA ILE A 59 -11.27 -3.26 23.34
C ILE A 59 -10.22 -2.92 24.41
N CYS A 60 -9.01 -3.46 24.30
CA CYS A 60 -7.92 -3.16 25.24
C CYS A 60 -7.61 -1.65 25.30
N LYS A 61 -7.55 -0.97 24.14
CA LYS A 61 -7.32 0.48 24.07
C LYS A 61 -8.45 1.24 24.76
N ASN A 62 -9.70 0.89 24.46
CA ASN A 62 -10.88 1.54 25.03
C ASN A 62 -10.94 1.38 26.55
N GLN A 63 -10.66 0.18 27.07
CA GLN A 63 -10.59 -0.08 28.52
C GLN A 63 -9.50 0.76 29.20
N LYS A 64 -8.32 0.86 28.59
CA LYS A 64 -7.22 1.71 29.11
C LYS A 64 -7.63 3.19 29.14
N GLN A 65 -8.28 3.69 28.09
CA GLN A 65 -8.76 5.07 28.03
C GLN A 65 -9.84 5.33 29.09
N ALA A 66 -10.83 4.45 29.24
CA ALA A 66 -11.87 4.58 30.26
C ALA A 66 -11.29 4.56 31.69
N LYS A 67 -10.32 3.66 31.97
CA LYS A 67 -9.59 3.65 33.26
C LYS A 67 -8.84 4.96 33.50
N LYS A 68 -8.19 5.52 32.47
CA LYS A 68 -7.51 6.82 32.57
C LYS A 68 -8.49 7.95 32.85
N GLN A 69 -9.65 7.98 32.18
CA GLN A 69 -10.70 8.98 32.41
C GLN A 69 -11.25 8.91 33.84
N LYS A 70 -11.60 7.72 34.34
CA LYS A 70 -12.04 7.52 35.74
C LYS A 70 -11.01 8.02 36.74
N ARG A 71 -9.71 7.72 36.52
CA ARG A 71 -8.62 8.22 37.37
C ARG A 71 -8.51 9.76 37.33
N LEU A 72 -8.74 10.38 36.18
CA LEU A 72 -8.73 11.84 36.05
C LEU A 72 -9.93 12.48 36.77
N GLU A 73 -11.12 11.92 36.64
CA GLU A 73 -12.31 12.38 37.37
C GLU A 73 -12.18 12.25 38.88
N GLN A 74 -11.65 11.11 39.35
CA GLN A 74 -11.36 10.92 40.77
C GLN A 74 -10.37 11.96 41.28
N LYS A 75 -9.30 12.22 40.52
CA LYS A 75 -8.34 13.28 40.86
C LYS A 75 -9.01 14.65 40.93
N LYS A 76 -9.87 15.01 39.98
CA LYS A 76 -10.63 16.28 39.95
C LYS A 76 -11.49 16.51 41.20
N ARG A 77 -12.04 15.45 41.80
CA ARG A 77 -12.86 15.53 43.02
C ARG A 77 -12.05 15.70 44.31
N GLY A 78 -10.73 15.49 44.27
CA GLY A 78 -9.86 15.64 45.43
C GLY A 78 -9.65 17.11 45.79
N LYS A 79 -9.68 17.45 47.10
CA LYS A 79 -9.52 18.82 47.61
C LYS A 79 -8.20 19.50 47.22
N ASN A 80 -7.21 18.73 46.77
CA ASN A 80 -5.88 19.19 46.34
C ASN A 80 -5.67 19.14 44.82
N TYR A 81 -6.73 18.97 44.03
CA TYR A 81 -6.58 18.91 42.58
C TYR A 81 -6.19 20.27 41.99
N LYS A 82 -5.05 20.31 41.31
CA LYS A 82 -4.67 21.41 40.43
C LYS A 82 -4.75 20.90 39.01
N GLN A 83 -5.53 21.58 38.16
CA GLN A 83 -5.60 21.23 36.75
C GLN A 83 -4.21 21.40 36.13
N PRO A 84 -3.63 20.36 35.51
CA PRO A 84 -2.36 20.51 34.83
C PRO A 84 -2.56 21.51 33.69
N VAL A 85 -1.83 22.63 33.76
CA VAL A 85 -1.78 23.64 32.70
C VAL A 85 -0.93 23.05 31.57
N GLY A 86 -1.56 22.22 30.74
CA GLY A 86 -0.98 21.80 29.47
C GLY A 86 -1.13 22.91 28.44
N LEU A 87 -0.14 23.04 27.56
CA LEU A 87 -0.23 23.85 26.34
C LEU A 87 -1.56 23.56 25.62
N LYS A 88 -2.32 24.62 25.33
CA LYS A 88 -3.55 24.55 24.54
C LYS A 88 -3.18 24.06 23.13
N LEU A 89 -3.37 22.77 22.87
CA LEU A 89 -3.48 22.29 21.51
C LEU A 89 -4.81 22.83 20.96
N ASN A 90 -4.72 23.66 19.94
CA ASN A 90 -5.87 24.14 19.17
C ASN A 90 -6.50 22.95 18.44
N ASN A 91 -7.31 22.18 19.16
CA ASN A 91 -8.12 21.12 18.56
C ASN A 91 -9.30 21.81 17.86
N ALA A 92 -9.15 22.05 16.56
CA ALA A 92 -10.29 22.27 15.69
C ALA A 92 -11.22 21.04 15.80
N SER A 93 -12.37 21.28 16.44
CA SER A 93 -13.63 20.55 16.36
C SER A 93 -13.60 19.11 15.83
N PHE A 94 -13.76 18.13 16.73
CA PHE A 94 -14.48 16.90 16.38
C PHE A 94 -15.74 16.81 17.23
N THR A 95 -16.73 17.60 16.83
CA THR A 95 -18.10 17.50 17.32
C THR A 95 -19.00 17.15 16.15
N GLY A 96 -19.80 16.10 16.32
CA GLY A 96 -21.10 16.00 15.68
C GLY A 96 -21.25 14.90 14.63
N LYS A 97 -22.19 14.00 14.94
CA LYS A 97 -23.24 13.45 14.07
C LYS A 97 -22.79 12.85 12.73
N ASN A 98 -23.13 11.58 12.51
CA ASN A 98 -24.09 11.23 11.47
C ASN A 98 -24.45 9.75 11.60
N LEU A 99 -25.76 9.46 11.56
CA LEU A 99 -26.30 8.21 11.07
C LEU A 99 -25.96 8.15 9.57
N VAL A 100 -24.69 7.86 9.29
CA VAL A 100 -24.16 7.62 7.96
C VAL A 100 -24.61 6.21 7.60
N SER A 101 -25.21 6.01 6.42
CA SER A 101 -25.59 4.68 5.94
C SER A 101 -24.37 3.75 5.98
N VAL A 102 -24.59 2.43 6.11
CA VAL A 102 -23.48 1.45 6.15
C VAL A 102 -22.55 1.64 4.93
N ASP A 103 -23.13 1.97 3.78
CA ASP A 103 -22.42 2.20 2.52
C ASP A 103 -21.59 3.48 2.55
N GLU A 104 -22.11 4.60 3.07
CA GLU A 104 -21.35 5.84 3.20
C GLU A 104 -20.20 5.70 4.22
N GLN A 105 -20.34 4.85 5.25
CA GLN A 105 -19.26 4.55 6.20
C GLN A 105 -18.17 3.72 5.55
N GLN A 106 -18.54 2.73 4.74
CA GLN A 106 -17.61 1.90 3.96
C GLN A 106 -16.90 2.74 2.90
N LEU A 107 -17.63 3.56 2.15
CA LEU A 107 -17.10 4.48 1.15
C LEU A 107 -16.04 5.43 1.75
N LYS A 108 -16.35 6.01 2.92
CA LYS A 108 -15.43 6.88 3.66
C LYS A 108 -14.22 6.13 4.20
N ARG A 109 -14.39 4.86 4.60
CA ARG A 109 -13.29 4.02 5.08
C ARG A 109 -12.33 3.67 3.93
N LEU A 110 -12.85 3.12 2.83
CA LEU A 110 -12.08 2.72 1.66
C LEU A 110 -11.33 3.91 1.06
N TYR A 111 -12.00 5.05 0.90
CA TYR A 111 -11.39 6.28 0.41
C TYR A 111 -10.22 6.74 1.28
N LYS A 112 -10.39 6.75 2.61
CA LYS A 112 -9.31 7.14 3.53
C LYS A 112 -8.13 6.19 3.47
N GLU A 113 -8.39 4.89 3.45
CA GLU A 113 -7.35 3.88 3.36
C GLU A 113 -6.58 3.99 2.04
N ALA A 114 -7.27 4.21 0.92
CA ALA A 114 -6.65 4.42 -0.40
C ALA A 114 -5.77 5.68 -0.41
N ILE A 115 -6.29 6.84 -0.01
CA ILE A 115 -5.56 8.11 0.00
C ILE A 115 -4.30 8.02 0.85
N VAL A 116 -4.37 7.37 2.03
CA VAL A 116 -3.19 7.22 2.89
C VAL A 116 -2.06 6.46 2.19
N GLN A 117 -2.34 5.65 1.17
CA GLN A 117 -1.32 4.93 0.43
C GLN A 117 -0.77 5.69 -0.77
N ILE A 118 -1.58 6.49 -1.44
CA ILE A 118 -1.22 7.11 -2.73
C ILE A 118 -1.05 8.64 -2.69
N HIS A 119 -1.32 9.29 -1.55
CA HIS A 119 -1.31 10.75 -1.51
C HIS A 119 0.08 11.30 -1.91
N PRO A 120 0.16 12.30 -2.82
CA PRO A 120 1.44 12.81 -3.31
C PRO A 120 2.34 13.37 -2.19
N ASP A 121 1.77 14.01 -1.15
CA ASP A 121 2.56 14.45 0.04
C ASP A 121 3.19 13.31 0.85
N LYS A 122 2.76 12.05 0.69
CA LYS A 122 3.42 10.93 1.37
C LYS A 122 4.62 10.43 0.56
N ILE A 123 4.66 10.75 -0.73
CA ILE A 123 5.66 10.29 -1.70
C ILE A 123 6.71 11.41 -1.87
N ILE A 124 7.22 11.93 -0.75
CA ILE A 124 8.27 12.96 -0.76
C ILE A 124 9.58 12.29 -1.15
N GLY A 125 10.09 12.61 -2.35
CA GLY A 125 11.36 12.10 -2.88
C GLY A 125 11.27 11.06 -4.01
N ALA A 126 10.07 10.73 -4.51
CA ALA A 126 9.95 9.89 -5.71
C ALA A 126 10.04 10.69 -7.01
N ASN A 127 10.33 10.00 -8.12
CA ASN A 127 10.38 10.57 -9.47
C ASN A 127 9.09 11.33 -9.82
N GLU A 128 9.22 12.37 -10.65
CA GLU A 128 8.12 13.25 -11.08
C GLU A 128 6.95 12.48 -11.72
N GLU A 129 7.23 11.40 -12.44
CA GLU A 129 6.25 10.45 -12.99
C GLU A 129 5.40 9.76 -11.90
N ILE A 130 5.99 9.41 -10.76
CA ILE A 130 5.29 8.75 -9.65
C ILE A 130 4.38 9.75 -8.94
N ASN A 131 4.82 11.00 -8.79
CA ASN A 131 4.01 12.08 -8.24
C ASN A 131 2.83 12.45 -9.15
N GLN A 132 3.04 12.46 -10.47
CA GLN A 132 1.95 12.64 -11.44
C GLN A 132 0.95 11.49 -11.37
N ARG A 133 1.40 10.22 -11.32
CA ARG A 133 0.52 9.06 -11.15
C ARG A 133 -0.27 9.11 -9.85
N ALA A 134 0.40 9.42 -8.74
CA ALA A 134 -0.23 9.62 -7.45
C ALA A 134 -1.33 10.69 -7.52
N THR A 135 -1.08 11.78 -8.25
CA THR A 135 -2.05 12.86 -8.48
C THR A 135 -3.23 12.40 -9.33
N ASP A 136 -2.99 11.68 -10.43
CA ASP A 136 -4.03 11.15 -11.33
C ASP A 136 -4.95 10.14 -10.62
N ILE A 137 -4.36 9.21 -9.86
CA ILE A 137 -5.10 8.20 -9.11
C ILE A 137 -5.88 8.87 -7.98
N THR A 138 -5.31 9.86 -7.31
CA THR A 138 -6.00 10.66 -6.28
C THR A 138 -7.17 11.45 -6.89
N ALA A 139 -7.01 12.01 -8.09
CA ALA A 139 -8.09 12.69 -8.81
C ALA A 139 -9.25 11.74 -9.15
N ARG A 140 -8.95 10.52 -9.62
CA ARG A 140 -9.96 9.48 -9.86
C ARG A 140 -10.67 9.03 -8.58
N LEU A 141 -9.93 8.82 -7.49
CA LEU A 141 -10.52 8.53 -6.17
C LEU A 141 -11.45 9.63 -5.68
N ASN A 142 -11.06 10.89 -5.86
CA ASN A 142 -11.89 12.03 -5.51
C ASN A 142 -13.17 12.09 -6.34
N GLN A 143 -13.11 11.67 -7.61
CA GLN A 143 -14.27 11.60 -8.48
C GLN A 143 -15.24 10.50 -8.02
N PHE A 144 -14.76 9.27 -7.79
CA PHE A 144 -15.61 8.17 -7.34
C PHE A 144 -16.20 8.37 -5.95
N TYR A 145 -15.44 8.99 -5.05
CA TYR A 145 -15.94 9.37 -3.73
C TYR A 145 -17.04 10.43 -3.81
N LYS A 146 -16.94 11.39 -4.73
CA LYS A 146 -17.97 12.42 -4.95
C LYS A 146 -19.22 11.88 -5.66
N SER A 147 -19.07 10.90 -6.55
CA SER A 147 -20.22 10.28 -7.22
C SER A 147 -20.96 9.28 -6.32
N GLY A 148 -20.37 8.84 -5.21
CA GLY A 148 -20.96 7.85 -4.31
C GLY A 148 -20.96 6.43 -4.91
N ASP A 149 -20.14 6.19 -5.93
CA ASP A 149 -20.08 4.91 -6.62
C ASP A 149 -19.17 3.94 -5.87
N LEU A 150 -19.79 3.04 -5.11
CA LEU A 150 -19.10 2.13 -4.20
C LEU A 150 -18.36 1.01 -4.96
N GLU A 151 -18.90 0.53 -6.08
CA GLU A 151 -18.28 -0.55 -6.87
C GLU A 151 -16.99 -0.08 -7.54
N GLU A 152 -17.03 1.06 -8.23
CA GLU A 152 -15.85 1.64 -8.89
C GLU A 152 -14.76 2.07 -7.89
N LEU A 153 -15.18 2.61 -6.74
CA LEU A 153 -14.23 2.96 -5.67
C LEU A 153 -13.59 1.71 -5.07
N ASN A 154 -14.33 0.61 -4.93
CA ASN A 154 -13.79 -0.64 -4.42
C ASN A 154 -12.83 -1.31 -5.42
N HIS A 155 -13.14 -1.30 -6.73
CA HIS A 155 -12.23 -1.77 -7.76
C HIS A 155 -10.92 -0.99 -7.79
N LEU A 156 -10.99 0.34 -7.69
CA LEU A 156 -9.80 1.18 -7.69
C LEU A 156 -9.03 1.04 -6.37
N TYR A 157 -9.72 0.83 -5.25
CA TYR A 157 -9.11 0.48 -3.97
C TYR A 157 -8.37 -0.86 -4.02
N GLU A 158 -8.97 -1.92 -4.57
CA GLU A 158 -8.31 -3.21 -4.77
C GLU A 158 -7.08 -3.06 -5.67
N HIS A 159 -7.18 -2.25 -6.73
CA HIS A 159 -6.05 -1.94 -7.61
C HIS A 159 -4.91 -1.18 -6.90
N ILE A 160 -5.24 -0.30 -5.95
CA ILE A 160 -4.25 0.40 -5.11
C ILE A 160 -3.64 -0.55 -4.07
N ILE A 161 -4.45 -1.35 -3.37
CA ILE A 161 -3.99 -2.26 -2.31
C ILE A 161 -3.20 -3.45 -2.86
N SER A 162 -3.53 -3.91 -4.07
CA SER A 162 -2.75 -4.91 -4.81
C SER A 162 -1.37 -4.41 -5.23
N GLY A 163 -1.06 -3.13 -5.02
CA GLY A 163 0.26 -2.55 -5.31
C GLY A 163 0.53 -2.29 -6.79
N ASN A 164 -0.42 -2.63 -7.67
CA ASN A 164 -0.29 -2.48 -9.12
C ASN A 164 -0.50 -1.04 -9.60
N ALA A 165 -1.28 -0.24 -8.86
CA ALA A 165 -1.69 1.10 -9.30
C ALA A 165 -0.54 2.07 -9.57
N LEU A 166 0.59 1.94 -8.86
CA LEU A 166 1.74 2.85 -9.02
C LEU A 166 2.82 2.30 -9.97
N HIS A 167 2.88 0.98 -10.16
CA HIS A 167 4.07 0.31 -10.70
C HIS A 167 3.99 -0.07 -12.17
N TYR A 168 2.80 -0.22 -12.78
CA TYR A 168 2.73 -0.68 -14.17
C TYR A 168 1.83 0.19 -15.05
N LYS A 169 2.48 0.92 -15.95
CA LYS A 169 1.88 1.35 -17.22
C LYS A 169 2.84 0.87 -18.32
N PRO A 170 2.39 0.11 -19.32
CA PRO A 170 3.19 -0.09 -20.51
C PRO A 170 3.39 1.31 -21.12
N ASP A 171 4.63 1.80 -21.10
CA ASP A 171 4.98 3.07 -21.71
C ASP A 171 4.62 3.01 -23.19
N GLN A 172 3.75 3.91 -23.63
CA GLN A 172 3.53 4.13 -25.05
C GLN A 172 4.67 5.00 -25.57
N PRO A 173 5.34 4.61 -26.67
CA PRO A 173 6.45 5.37 -27.19
C PRO A 173 5.93 6.73 -27.67
N GLU A 174 6.35 7.81 -27.02
CA GLU A 174 6.42 9.10 -27.70
C GLU A 174 7.30 8.91 -28.93
N THR A 175 6.96 9.53 -30.05
CA THR A 175 7.69 9.32 -31.31
C THR A 175 9.04 10.02 -31.22
N ILE A 176 10.01 9.39 -30.57
CA ILE A 176 11.35 9.95 -30.37
C ILE A 176 12.08 9.85 -31.71
N ASN A 177 12.10 10.95 -32.45
CA ASN A 177 12.77 11.05 -33.75
C ASN A 177 14.32 11.07 -33.65
N ASN A 178 14.89 11.01 -32.44
CA ASN A 178 16.32 11.07 -32.18
C ASN A 178 16.86 9.72 -31.63
N LEU A 179 17.64 9.00 -32.45
CA LEU A 179 18.12 7.64 -32.15
C LEU A 179 18.96 7.54 -30.86
N PRO A 180 19.95 8.44 -30.59
CA PRO A 180 20.62 8.51 -29.29
C PRO A 180 19.68 8.70 -28.08
N ALA A 181 18.68 9.56 -28.20
CA ALA A 181 17.71 9.81 -27.12
C ALA A 181 16.82 8.58 -26.89
N MET A 182 16.44 7.87 -27.96
CA MET A 182 15.69 6.61 -27.88
C MET A 182 16.51 5.53 -27.15
N ILE A 183 17.79 5.37 -27.49
CA ILE A 183 18.67 4.39 -26.81
C ILE A 183 18.78 4.70 -25.32
N GLN A 184 19.00 5.98 -24.97
CA GLN A 184 19.08 6.40 -23.57
C GLN A 184 17.76 6.17 -22.82
N TYR A 185 16.63 6.46 -23.45
CA TYR A 185 15.30 6.17 -22.90
C TYR A 185 15.12 4.67 -22.64
N LEU A 186 15.43 3.81 -23.61
CA LEU A 186 15.33 2.35 -23.47
C LEU A 186 16.27 1.81 -22.37
N GLN A 187 17.49 2.34 -22.26
CA GLN A 187 18.42 1.99 -21.19
C GLN A 187 17.87 2.36 -19.81
N ASN A 188 17.33 3.58 -19.66
CA ASN A 188 16.70 4.02 -18.42
C ASN A 188 15.50 3.14 -18.06
N LYS A 189 14.67 2.79 -19.06
CA LYS A 189 13.52 1.91 -18.87
C LYS A 189 13.96 0.51 -18.40
N LYS A 190 14.95 -0.08 -19.06
CA LYS A 190 15.55 -1.36 -18.64
C LYS A 190 16.04 -1.30 -17.19
N GLN A 191 16.80 -0.27 -16.83
CA GLN A 191 17.32 -0.11 -15.47
C GLN A 191 16.21 0.03 -14.42
N LYS A 192 15.15 0.82 -14.72
CA LYS A 192 13.98 0.93 -13.83
C LYS A 192 13.32 -0.44 -13.61
N LEU A 193 13.16 -1.23 -14.67
CA LEU A 193 12.56 -2.57 -14.59
C LEU A 193 13.43 -3.55 -13.80
N GLU A 194 14.75 -3.53 -14.00
CA GLU A 194 15.69 -4.36 -13.24
C GLU A 194 15.63 -4.06 -11.73
N VAL A 195 15.55 -2.78 -11.36
CA VAL A 195 15.37 -2.37 -9.96
C VAL A 195 14.06 -2.91 -9.40
N LEU A 196 12.95 -2.76 -10.11
CA LEU A 196 11.64 -3.27 -9.65
C LEU A 196 11.62 -4.79 -9.49
N VAL A 197 12.21 -5.53 -10.45
CA VAL A 197 12.36 -6.98 -10.34
C VAL A 197 13.19 -7.34 -9.10
N GLN A 198 14.27 -6.61 -8.84
CA GLN A 198 15.12 -6.86 -7.68
C GLN A 198 14.45 -6.50 -6.35
N GLU A 199 13.65 -5.43 -6.30
CA GLU A 199 12.83 -5.07 -5.14
C GLU A 199 11.84 -6.18 -4.80
N ILE A 200 11.15 -6.74 -5.80
CA ILE A 200 10.25 -7.87 -5.57
C ILE A 200 11.04 -9.08 -5.08
N LYS A 201 12.17 -9.41 -5.72
CA LYS A 201 13.02 -10.55 -5.33
C LYS A 201 13.62 -10.42 -3.93
N THR A 202 13.85 -9.20 -3.45
CA THR A 202 14.39 -8.94 -2.10
C THR A 202 13.29 -8.80 -1.05
N SER A 203 12.02 -8.72 -1.45
CA SER A 203 10.90 -8.63 -0.52
C SER A 203 10.76 -9.89 0.36
N GLU A 204 10.39 -9.68 1.63
CA GLU A 204 10.20 -10.78 2.58
C GLU A 204 9.13 -11.78 2.13
N ILE A 205 8.07 -11.30 1.46
CA ILE A 205 6.99 -12.15 0.94
C ILE A 205 7.51 -13.05 -0.17
N TYR A 206 8.33 -12.52 -1.08
CA TYR A 206 8.95 -13.33 -2.13
C TYR A 206 9.93 -14.36 -1.55
N GLN A 207 10.74 -13.97 -0.57
CA GLN A 207 11.64 -14.90 0.11
C GLN A 207 10.86 -16.00 0.85
N LEU A 208 9.74 -15.65 1.49
CA LEU A 208 8.85 -16.61 2.13
C LEU A 208 8.23 -17.56 1.10
N TRP A 209 7.76 -17.02 -0.02
CA TRP A 209 7.24 -17.81 -1.14
C TRP A 209 8.30 -18.77 -1.73
N LEU A 210 9.54 -18.30 -1.89
CA LEU A 210 10.65 -19.09 -2.43
C LEU A 210 11.06 -20.24 -1.48
N ASN A 211 11.11 -19.95 -0.19
CA ASN A 211 11.62 -20.89 0.81
C ASN A 211 10.56 -21.91 1.25
N GLN A 212 9.27 -21.55 1.20
CA GLN A 212 8.21 -22.44 1.67
C GLN A 212 7.65 -23.32 0.57
N LYS A 213 8.06 -24.60 0.66
CA LYS A 213 7.60 -25.68 -0.23
C LYS A 213 6.16 -26.13 0.03
N ASP A 214 5.59 -25.82 1.21
CA ASP A 214 4.24 -26.22 1.60
C ASP A 214 3.47 -25.06 2.27
N LEU A 215 2.64 -24.38 1.48
CA LEU A 215 1.79 -23.28 1.92
C LEU A 215 0.77 -23.69 3.01
N PRO A 216 0.04 -24.81 2.88
CA PRO A 216 -0.80 -25.35 3.95
C PRO A 216 -0.09 -25.45 5.31
N ALA A 217 1.13 -25.99 5.35
CA ALA A 217 1.89 -26.13 6.59
C ALA A 217 2.22 -24.77 7.23
N LEU A 218 2.64 -23.78 6.42
CA LEU A 218 2.88 -22.41 6.88
C LEU A 218 1.60 -21.76 7.44
N ILE A 219 0.46 -21.96 6.78
CA ILE A 219 -0.82 -21.40 7.24
C ILE A 219 -1.17 -21.96 8.63
N GLU A 220 -1.01 -23.27 8.86
CA GLU A 220 -1.31 -23.88 10.15
C GLU A 220 -0.36 -23.39 11.26
N GLU A 221 0.93 -23.22 10.96
CA GLU A 221 1.88 -22.60 11.89
C GLU A 221 1.46 -21.18 12.27
N LEU A 222 1.12 -20.34 11.29
CA LEU A 222 0.68 -18.97 11.53
C LEU A 222 -0.63 -18.92 12.30
N LYS A 223 -1.59 -19.81 11.99
CA LYS A 223 -2.84 -19.92 12.76
C LYS A 223 -2.57 -20.25 14.22
N LEU A 224 -1.63 -21.13 14.52
CA LEU A 224 -1.26 -21.48 15.89
C LEU A 224 -0.73 -20.24 16.63
N GLN A 225 0.25 -19.54 16.04
CA GLN A 225 0.82 -18.32 16.61
C GLN A 225 -0.24 -17.24 16.86
N TYR A 226 -1.15 -17.03 15.90
CA TYR A 226 -2.25 -16.08 16.08
C TYR A 226 -3.24 -16.51 17.16
N THR A 227 -3.53 -17.80 17.29
CA THR A 227 -4.43 -18.33 18.32
C THR A 227 -3.87 -18.09 19.71
N GLU A 228 -2.57 -18.34 19.92
CA GLU A 228 -1.89 -18.00 21.18
C GLU A 228 -1.98 -16.51 21.49
N ARG A 229 -1.76 -15.67 20.48
CA ARG A 229 -1.86 -14.21 20.62
C ARG A 229 -3.28 -13.78 21.00
N ILE A 230 -4.29 -14.37 20.38
CA ILE A 230 -5.70 -14.14 20.70
C ILE A 230 -5.97 -14.52 22.15
N MET A 231 -5.54 -15.70 22.62
CA MET A 231 -5.72 -16.11 24.01
C MET A 231 -5.13 -15.11 25.00
N VAL A 232 -3.93 -14.57 24.72
CA VAL A 232 -3.31 -13.54 25.57
C VAL A 232 -4.14 -12.25 25.60
N LEU A 233 -4.68 -11.82 24.46
CA LEU A 233 -5.51 -10.62 24.38
C LEU A 233 -6.89 -10.82 25.02
N GLU A 234 -7.48 -12.01 24.90
CA GLU A 234 -8.74 -12.37 25.56
C GLU A 234 -8.60 -12.33 27.08
N LYS A 235 -7.51 -12.89 27.62
CA LYS A 235 -7.21 -12.80 29.07
C LYS A 235 -7.06 -11.36 29.57
N ARG A 236 -6.65 -10.42 28.71
CA ARG A 236 -6.48 -9.00 29.05
C ARG A 236 -7.75 -8.16 28.89
N THR A 237 -8.72 -8.67 28.13
CA THR A 237 -9.99 -7.99 27.85
C THR A 237 -11.11 -8.42 28.78
N ARG A 238 -11.02 -9.64 29.36
CA ARG A 238 -11.83 -10.07 30.51
C ARG A 238 -11.38 -9.34 31.78
#